data_AF-A0A917JU07-F1
#
_entry.id   AF-A0A917JU07-F1
#
_cell.length_a   1.000
_cell.length_b   1.000
_cell.length_c   1.000
_cell.angle_alpha   90.00
_cell.angle_beta   90.00
_cell.angle_gamma   90.00
#
_symmetry.space_group_name_H-M   'P 1'
#
loop_
_entity.id
_entity.type
_entity.pdbx_description
1 polymer ?
#
loop_
_entity_poly.entity_id
_entity_poly.type
_entity_poly.pdbx_seq_one_letter_code
_entity_poly.pdbx_strand_id
1 'polypeptide(L)'
;MQIDVQLINESQLGRRLNHAIENNRRGEFGLLLSMLSIDARDMSQFQLDNETDETKRLRKQFQLGHQQALIEVLNSDHDPTDHSQLFIQEGSCSFRLHQAMKPEALVIRGQQSMSMNQVLSNCDAVTKLRHLKQIQTPLTDTEHLSEQLSKQRQFEIAV
;
A
#
# COMPACT_ATOMS: atom_id res chain seq x y z
N MET A 1 -14.36 -6.60 9.63
CA MET A 1 -13.32 -7.64 9.74
C MET A 1 -12.00 -7.05 9.31
N GLN A 2 -11.11 -6.73 10.25
CA GLN A 2 -9.75 -6.30 9.94
C GLN A 2 -8.83 -7.49 10.21
N ILE A 3 -8.47 -8.21 9.15
CA ILE A 3 -7.47 -9.27 9.21
C ILE A 3 -6.14 -8.56 8.95
N ASP A 4 -5.42 -8.19 10.02
CA ASP A 4 -4.13 -7.48 9.94
C ASP A 4 -2.99 -8.38 9.40
N VAL A 5 -3.25 -9.65 9.14
CA VAL A 5 -2.27 -10.58 8.56
C VAL A 5 -2.44 -10.58 7.05
N GLN A 6 -1.56 -9.85 6.38
CA GLN A 6 -1.47 -9.85 4.92
C GLN A 6 -0.74 -11.12 4.45
N LEU A 7 -1.50 -12.19 4.21
CA LEU A 7 -0.98 -13.40 3.57
C LEU A 7 -0.83 -13.13 2.08
N ILE A 8 0.38 -13.36 1.58
CA ILE A 8 0.75 -13.15 0.18
C ILE A 8 1.03 -14.50 -0.46
N ASN A 9 1.79 -15.36 0.22
CA ASN A 9 2.30 -16.62 -0.33
C ASN A 9 2.27 -17.78 0.64
N GLU A 10 2.30 -18.99 0.07
CA GLU A 10 2.42 -20.25 0.81
C GLU A 10 3.64 -20.31 1.74
N SER A 11 4.77 -19.69 1.35
CA SER A 11 5.97 -19.63 2.20
C SER A 11 5.70 -19.01 3.57
N GLN A 12 4.75 -18.08 3.65
CA GLN A 12 4.33 -17.43 4.90
C GLN A 12 3.41 -18.34 5.74
N LEU A 13 2.72 -19.30 5.11
CA LEU A 13 1.86 -20.28 5.78
C LEU A 13 2.67 -21.44 6.38
N GLY A 14 3.87 -21.71 5.86
CA GLY A 14 4.74 -22.78 6.33
C GLY A 14 4.06 -24.14 6.25
N ARG A 15 3.79 -24.77 7.41
CA ARG A 15 3.15 -26.10 7.50
C ARG A 15 1.64 -26.07 7.72
N ARG A 16 1.02 -24.89 7.80
CA ARG A 16 -0.40 -24.73 8.13
C ARG A 16 -1.34 -25.38 7.11
N LEU A 17 -1.00 -25.25 5.83
CA LEU A 17 -1.77 -25.89 4.76
C LEU A 17 -1.78 -27.41 4.93
N ASN A 18 -0.62 -28.00 5.23
CA ASN A 18 -0.47 -29.43 5.48
C ASN A 18 -1.23 -29.86 6.73
N HIS A 19 -1.13 -29.12 7.83
CA HIS A 19 -1.89 -29.41 9.05
C HIS A 19 -3.42 -29.32 8.85
N ALA A 20 -3.91 -28.42 8.01
CA ALA A 20 -5.34 -28.35 7.68
C ALA A 20 -5.80 -29.62 6.92
N ILE A 21 -4.95 -30.16 6.05
CA ILE A 21 -5.20 -31.42 5.33
C ILE A 21 -5.17 -32.61 6.29
N GLU A 22 -4.12 -32.73 7.11
CA GLU A 22 -3.94 -33.81 8.10
C GLU A 22 -5.13 -33.88 9.08
N ASN A 23 -5.63 -32.73 9.51
CA ASN A 23 -6.74 -32.64 10.46
C ASN A 23 -8.14 -32.63 9.78
N ASN A 24 -8.23 -32.90 8.48
CA ASN A 24 -9.47 -32.91 7.69
C ASN A 24 -10.29 -31.59 7.75
N ARG A 25 -9.62 -30.45 7.99
CA ARG A 25 -10.26 -29.12 8.12
C ARG A 25 -10.38 -28.44 6.76
N ARG A 26 -11.25 -28.98 5.89
CA ARG A 26 -11.42 -28.48 4.52
C ARG A 26 -11.82 -26.99 4.43
N GLY A 27 -12.59 -26.50 5.40
CA GLY A 27 -12.96 -25.08 5.47
C GLY A 27 -11.77 -24.16 5.76
N GLU A 28 -10.89 -24.57 6.68
CA GLU A 28 -9.65 -23.83 7.00
C GLU A 28 -8.70 -23.85 5.79
N PHE A 29 -8.55 -25.00 5.13
CA PHE A 29 -7.76 -25.11 3.92
C PHE A 29 -8.28 -24.20 2.79
N GLY A 30 -9.59 -24.24 2.50
CA GLY A 30 -10.18 -23.41 1.44
C GLY A 30 -10.04 -21.91 1.72
N LEU A 31 -10.18 -21.52 2.99
CA LEU A 31 -10.00 -20.14 3.41
C LEU A 31 -8.55 -19.69 3.26
N LEU A 32 -7.60 -20.47 3.77
CA LEU A 32 -6.16 -20.18 3.65
C LEU A 32 -5.74 -20.07 2.18
N LEU A 33 -6.25 -20.95 1.32
CA LEU A 33 -6.01 -20.91 -0.12
C LEU A 33 -6.59 -19.63 -0.77
N SER A 34 -7.79 -19.21 -0.36
CA SER A 34 -8.43 -17.98 -0.88
C SER A 34 -7.74 -16.69 -0.46
N MET A 35 -6.95 -16.73 0.62
CA MET A 35 -6.19 -15.59 1.12
C MET A 35 -4.85 -15.41 0.40
N LEU A 36 -4.41 -16.37 -0.40
CA LEU A 36 -3.17 -16.26 -1.16
C LEU A 36 -3.34 -15.30 -2.35
N SER A 37 -2.25 -14.62 -2.70
CA SER A 37 -2.22 -13.76 -3.88
C SER A 37 -2.42 -14.57 -5.16
N ILE A 38 -3.24 -14.04 -6.07
CA ILE A 38 -3.46 -14.62 -7.41
C ILE A 38 -2.32 -14.24 -8.37
N ASP A 39 -1.51 -13.24 -8.02
CA ASP A 39 -0.39 -12.78 -8.84
C ASP A 39 0.72 -13.84 -8.87
N ALA A 40 1.01 -14.34 -10.08
CA ALA A 40 2.04 -15.36 -10.28
C ALA A 40 3.41 -14.91 -9.76
N ARG A 41 3.70 -13.61 -9.76
CA ARG A 41 4.98 -13.05 -9.25
C ARG A 41 5.17 -13.28 -7.77
N ASP A 42 4.08 -13.38 -7.02
CA ASP A 42 4.16 -13.62 -5.61
C ASP A 42 4.49 -15.09 -5.34
N MET A 43 4.03 -16.05 -6.17
CA MET A 43 4.20 -17.48 -5.90
C MET A 43 5.64 -17.84 -5.48
N SER A 44 5.75 -18.63 -4.41
CA SER A 44 7.01 -19.02 -3.77
C SER A 44 8.06 -19.58 -4.75
N GLN A 45 7.61 -20.29 -5.79
CA GLN A 45 8.48 -20.84 -6.84
C GLN A 45 9.26 -19.78 -7.66
N PHE A 46 8.79 -18.53 -7.70
CA PHE A 46 9.46 -17.43 -8.40
C PHE A 46 10.19 -16.49 -7.44
N GLN A 47 10.06 -16.70 -6.13
CA GLN A 47 10.87 -16.05 -5.11
C GLN A 47 12.21 -16.78 -4.99
N LEU A 48 12.99 -16.73 -6.07
CA LEU A 48 14.41 -17.07 -5.99
C LEU A 48 15.08 -16.01 -5.12
N ASP A 49 16.06 -16.43 -4.31
CA ASP A 49 16.89 -15.50 -3.54
C ASP A 49 17.47 -14.47 -4.50
N ASN A 50 16.86 -13.28 -4.52
CA ASN A 50 17.34 -12.16 -5.27
C ASN A 50 18.65 -11.77 -4.61
N GLU A 51 19.76 -12.23 -5.18
CA GLU A 51 21.07 -11.69 -4.88
C GLU A 51 20.96 -10.16 -4.93
N THR A 52 21.09 -9.60 -3.74
CA THR A 52 21.37 -8.21 -3.41
C THR A 52 21.48 -7.27 -4.62
N ASP A 53 20.43 -6.47 -4.84
CA ASP A 53 20.46 -5.23 -5.61
C ASP A 53 20.81 -5.42 -7.10
N GLU A 54 19.86 -5.93 -7.89
CA GLU A 54 19.95 -6.07 -9.35
C GLU A 54 20.53 -4.82 -10.02
N THR A 55 20.16 -3.64 -9.52
CA THR A 55 20.68 -2.34 -9.96
C THR A 55 22.20 -2.21 -9.85
N LYS A 56 22.79 -2.70 -8.75
CA LYS A 56 24.25 -2.73 -8.57
C LYS A 56 24.90 -3.77 -9.47
N ARG A 57 24.28 -4.93 -9.65
CA ARG A 57 24.78 -6.00 -10.52
C ARG A 57 24.80 -5.58 -11.98
N LEU A 58 23.72 -4.99 -12.47
CA LEU A 58 23.59 -4.46 -13.83
C LEU A 58 24.56 -3.29 -14.06
N ARG A 59 24.69 -2.36 -13.10
CA ARG A 59 25.66 -1.26 -13.20
C ARG A 59 27.10 -1.76 -13.30
N LYS A 60 27.48 -2.80 -12.55
CA LYS A 60 28.79 -3.45 -12.68
C LYS A 60 28.97 -4.13 -14.03
N GLN A 61 27.96 -4.87 -14.51
CA GLN A 61 28.01 -5.59 -15.78
C GLN A 61 28.22 -4.64 -16.97
N PHE A 62 27.53 -3.50 -16.97
CA PHE A 62 27.64 -2.48 -18.03
C PHE A 62 28.71 -1.43 -17.75
N GLN A 63 29.52 -1.57 -16.69
CA GLN A 63 30.58 -0.62 -16.30
C GLN A 63 30.07 0.83 -16.22
N LEU A 64 28.83 1.01 -15.75
CA LEU A 64 28.18 2.32 -15.65
C LEU A 64 28.78 3.11 -14.47
N GLY A 65 29.02 4.40 -14.68
CA GLY A 65 29.52 5.32 -13.65
C GLY A 65 28.53 5.54 -12.49
N HIS A 66 28.95 6.36 -11.52
CA HIS A 66 28.12 6.75 -10.37
C HIS A 66 26.78 7.36 -10.83
N GLN A 67 25.72 7.13 -10.07
CA GLN A 67 24.39 7.67 -10.40
C GLN A 67 24.44 9.20 -10.46
N GLN A 68 24.03 9.76 -11.61
CA GLN A 68 23.93 11.20 -11.77
C GLN A 68 22.88 11.75 -10.79
N ALA A 69 23.27 12.77 -10.02
CA ALA A 69 22.34 13.48 -9.15
C ALA A 69 21.27 14.16 -10.02
N LEU A 70 20.01 14.05 -9.61
CA LEU A 70 18.92 14.80 -10.22
C LEU A 70 19.22 16.29 -10.03
N ILE A 71 19.42 17.01 -11.13
CA ILE A 71 19.79 18.43 -11.14
C ILE A 71 18.58 19.30 -10.73
N GLU A 72 17.38 18.74 -10.84
CA GLU A 72 16.14 19.47 -10.63
C GLU A 72 15.18 18.59 -9.83
N VAL A 73 14.93 18.98 -8.59
CA VAL A 73 13.72 18.58 -7.90
C VAL A 73 12.62 19.44 -8.51
N LEU A 74 11.59 18.83 -9.08
CA LEU A 74 10.36 19.50 -9.51
C LEU A 74 9.60 20.02 -8.28
N ASN A 75 10.22 20.91 -7.52
CA ASN A 75 9.56 21.75 -6.53
C ASN A 75 9.20 23.06 -7.23
N SER A 76 8.33 22.98 -8.22
CA SER A 76 7.49 24.14 -8.54
C SER A 76 6.35 24.16 -7.54
N ASP A 77 6.69 24.29 -6.26
CA ASP A 77 5.72 24.77 -5.28
C ASP A 77 5.48 26.22 -5.65
N HIS A 78 4.30 26.48 -6.22
CA HIS A 78 3.80 27.84 -6.29
C HIS A 78 3.82 28.41 -4.87
N ASP A 79 4.42 29.60 -4.70
CA ASP A 79 4.34 30.31 -3.43
C ASP A 79 2.86 30.39 -3.00
N PRO A 80 2.52 29.96 -1.78
CA PRO A 80 1.16 30.01 -1.30
C PRO A 80 0.66 31.46 -1.32
N THR A 81 -0.55 31.69 -1.83
CA THR A 81 -1.10 33.04 -1.89
C THR A 81 -1.49 33.46 -0.47
N ASP A 82 -0.83 34.48 0.09
CA ASP A 82 -1.15 34.98 1.43
C ASP A 82 -2.41 35.87 1.39
N HIS A 83 -3.54 35.30 1.82
CA HIS A 83 -4.81 36.02 1.92
C HIS A 83 -5.03 36.67 3.28
N SER A 84 -4.12 36.48 4.24
CA SER A 84 -4.29 37.00 5.61
C SER A 84 -4.27 38.53 5.63
N GLN A 85 -3.40 39.15 4.83
CA GLN A 85 -3.30 40.60 4.72
C GLN A 85 -4.60 41.23 4.21
N LEU A 86 -5.21 40.65 3.18
CA LEU A 86 -6.45 41.16 2.59
C LEU A 86 -7.64 41.00 3.56
N PHE A 87 -7.67 39.90 4.32
CA PHE A 87 -8.67 39.70 5.36
C PHE A 87 -8.51 40.71 6.53
N ILE A 88 -7.28 40.97 6.98
CA ILE A 88 -7.00 41.89 8.10
C ILE A 88 -7.31 43.33 7.71
N GLN A 89 -6.99 43.73 6.48
CA GLN A 89 -7.14 45.12 6.03
C GLN A 89 -8.57 45.45 5.56
N GLU A 90 -9.20 44.56 4.79
CA GLU A 90 -10.46 44.85 4.08
C GLU A 90 -11.64 43.99 4.55
N GLY A 91 -11.39 43.05 5.46
CA GLY A 91 -12.41 42.22 6.07
C GLY A 91 -12.96 41.11 5.17
N SER A 92 -13.91 40.35 5.73
CA SER A 92 -14.40 39.11 5.12
C SER A 92 -15.13 39.29 3.79
N CYS A 93 -15.74 40.46 3.55
CA CYS A 93 -16.50 40.70 2.32
C CYS A 93 -15.57 40.91 1.12
N SER A 94 -14.51 41.71 1.30
CA SER A 94 -13.50 41.91 0.25
C SER A 94 -12.76 40.62 -0.06
N PHE A 95 -12.42 39.83 0.98
CA PHE A 95 -11.83 38.50 0.79
C PHE A 95 -12.71 37.57 -0.08
N ARG A 96 -14.02 37.50 0.19
CA ARG A 96 -14.94 36.69 -0.62
C ARG A 96 -15.03 37.20 -2.06
N LEU A 97 -15.03 38.52 -2.27
CA LEU A 97 -15.06 39.13 -3.60
C LEU A 97 -13.77 38.83 -4.37
N HIS A 98 -12.61 38.97 -3.72
CA HIS A 98 -11.31 38.67 -4.31
C HIS A 98 -11.21 37.20 -4.73
N GLN A 99 -11.66 36.27 -3.86
CA GLN A 99 -11.71 34.84 -4.20
C GLN A 99 -12.68 34.54 -5.35
N ALA A 100 -13.79 35.28 -5.48
CA ALA A 100 -14.71 35.15 -6.61
C ALA A 100 -14.13 35.69 -7.92
N MET A 101 -13.32 36.75 -7.85
CA MET A 101 -12.70 37.40 -9.02
C MET A 101 -11.44 36.67 -9.50
N LYS A 102 -10.64 36.14 -8.58
CA LYS A 102 -9.40 35.42 -8.87
C LYS A 102 -9.34 34.18 -7.99
N PRO A 103 -10.09 33.11 -8.35
CA PRO A 103 -10.11 31.90 -7.56
C PRO A 103 -8.71 31.28 -7.51
N GLU A 104 -8.26 31.00 -6.29
CA GLU A 104 -7.08 30.16 -6.11
C GLU A 104 -7.36 28.78 -6.71
N ALA A 105 -6.40 28.24 -7.46
CA ALA A 105 -6.49 26.90 -8.01
C ALA A 105 -6.34 25.88 -6.86
N LEU A 106 -7.42 25.64 -6.11
CA LEU A 106 -7.50 24.56 -5.14
C LEU A 106 -7.59 23.24 -5.91
N VAL A 107 -6.42 22.73 -6.27
CA VAL A 107 -6.32 21.41 -6.87
C VAL A 107 -6.18 20.40 -5.74
N ILE A 108 -7.30 19.80 -5.33
CA ILE A 108 -7.27 18.59 -4.51
C ILE A 108 -6.88 17.41 -5.41
N ARG A 109 -5.66 17.43 -5.93
CA ARG A 109 -5.03 16.21 -6.44
C ARG A 109 -4.61 15.47 -5.19
N GLY A 110 -5.22 14.30 -4.95
CA GLY A 110 -4.66 13.36 -3.98
C GLY A 110 -3.21 13.03 -4.37
N GLN A 111 -2.55 12.20 -3.56
CA GLN A 111 -1.17 11.76 -3.81
C GLN A 111 -0.94 11.16 -5.22
N GLN A 112 -2.02 10.81 -5.93
CA GLN A 112 -1.99 10.19 -7.24
C GLN A 112 -2.91 10.87 -8.24
N SER A 113 -2.54 10.79 -9.51
CA SER A 113 -3.36 11.21 -10.64
C SER A 113 -4.74 10.52 -10.62
N MET A 114 -5.76 11.21 -11.11
CA MET A 114 -7.11 10.65 -11.27
C MET A 114 -7.11 9.36 -12.11
N SER A 115 -6.29 9.30 -13.16
CA SER A 115 -6.14 8.10 -13.98
C SER A 115 -5.56 6.92 -13.17
N MET A 116 -4.61 7.19 -12.29
CA MET A 116 -4.01 6.17 -11.44
C MET A 116 -5.02 5.67 -10.39
N ASN A 117 -5.82 6.57 -9.81
CA ASN A 117 -6.88 6.18 -8.88
C ASN A 117 -7.93 5.27 -9.52
N GLN A 118 -8.29 5.50 -10.79
CA GLN A 118 -9.20 4.62 -11.55
C GLN A 118 -8.60 3.24 -11.82
N VAL A 119 -7.30 3.16 -12.09
CA VAL A 119 -6.61 1.87 -12.24
C VAL A 119 -6.60 1.15 -10.89
N LEU A 120 -6.18 1.82 -9.82
CA LEU A 120 -6.11 1.25 -8.49
C LEU A 120 -7.47 0.86 -7.93
N SER A 121 -8.57 1.52 -8.30
CA SER A 121 -9.91 1.10 -7.87
C SER A 121 -10.24 -0.31 -8.36
N ASN A 122 -9.75 -0.69 -9.54
CA ASN A 122 -9.96 -1.99 -10.17
C ASN A 122 -8.93 -3.05 -9.78
N CYS A 123 -7.80 -2.65 -9.19
CA CYS A 123 -6.78 -3.59 -8.73
C CYS A 123 -7.19 -4.31 -7.45
N ASP A 124 -6.59 -5.46 -7.20
CA ASP A 124 -6.74 -6.21 -5.95
C ASP A 124 -6.04 -5.49 -4.78
N ALA A 125 -6.44 -5.83 -3.55
CA ALA A 125 -5.94 -5.19 -2.32
C ALA A 125 -4.41 -5.29 -2.19
N VAL A 126 -3.84 -6.46 -2.50
CA VAL A 126 -2.38 -6.69 -2.46
C VAL A 126 -1.67 -5.77 -3.46
N THR A 127 -2.21 -5.63 -4.67
CA THR A 127 -1.65 -4.75 -5.71
C THR A 127 -1.69 -3.27 -5.29
N LYS A 128 -2.78 -2.81 -4.66
CA LYS A 128 -2.88 -1.44 -4.12
C LYS A 128 -1.83 -1.20 -3.03
N LEU A 129 -1.70 -2.12 -2.09
CA LEU A 129 -0.72 -2.01 -1.00
C LEU A 129 0.72 -2.05 -1.51
N ARG A 130 1.01 -2.84 -2.56
CA ARG A 130 2.31 -2.85 -3.25
C ARG A 130 2.63 -1.48 -3.82
N HIS A 131 1.67 -0.88 -4.50
CA HIS A 131 1.83 0.42 -5.12
C HIS A 131 2.07 1.53 -4.08
N LEU A 132 1.38 1.46 -2.94
CA LEU A 132 1.56 2.37 -1.81
C LEU A 132 2.84 2.09 -0.99
N LYS A 133 3.63 1.06 -1.34
CA LYS A 133 4.79 0.57 -0.58
C LYS A 133 4.46 0.22 0.88
N GLN A 134 3.23 -0.22 1.12
CA GLN A 134 2.71 -0.59 2.45
C GLN A 134 2.69 -2.11 2.67
N ILE A 135 3.21 -2.91 1.74
CA ILE A 135 3.36 -4.35 1.97
C ILE A 135 4.39 -4.56 3.07
N GLN A 136 3.91 -4.97 4.22
CA GLN A 136 4.73 -5.53 5.27
C GLN A 136 4.73 -7.05 5.08
N THR A 137 5.89 -7.65 4.87
CA THR A 137 6.04 -9.11 4.99
C THR A 137 5.92 -9.45 6.48
N PRO A 138 4.85 -10.12 6.93
CA PRO A 138 4.74 -10.46 8.34
C PRO A 138 5.88 -11.42 8.71
N LEU A 139 6.64 -11.05 9.74
CA LEU A 139 7.51 -11.97 10.46
C LEU A 139 6.61 -12.94 11.24
N THR A 140 6.82 -14.23 11.01
CA THR A 140 5.96 -15.31 11.47
C THR A 140 6.09 -15.53 12.98
N ASP A 141 5.00 -15.30 13.71
CA ASP A 141 4.53 -16.09 14.85
C ASP A 141 3.09 -15.64 15.20
N THR A 142 2.18 -15.80 14.22
CA THR A 142 0.74 -15.60 14.48
C THR A 142 0.15 -16.89 15.05
N GLU A 143 -0.76 -16.82 16.01
CA GLU A 143 -1.56 -17.96 16.51
C GLU A 143 -2.39 -18.63 15.38
N HIS A 144 -2.91 -19.85 15.59
CA HIS A 144 -3.69 -20.56 14.59
C HIS A 144 -4.96 -19.77 14.22
N LEU A 145 -5.34 -19.77 12.93
CA LEU A 145 -6.49 -18.99 12.43
C LEU A 145 -7.80 -19.37 13.14
N SER A 146 -7.98 -20.65 13.50
CA SER A 146 -9.12 -21.09 14.32
C SER A 146 -9.19 -20.44 15.69
N GLU A 147 -8.05 -20.15 16.31
CA GLU A 147 -7.95 -19.47 17.61
C GLU A 147 -8.23 -17.98 17.46
N GLN A 148 -7.81 -17.37 16.35
CA GLN A 148 -8.17 -15.98 16.06
C GLN A 148 -9.68 -15.83 15.84
N LEU A 149 -10.32 -16.75 15.11
CA LEU A 149 -11.77 -16.74 14.89
C LEU A 149 -12.56 -17.02 16.19
N SER A 150 -12.06 -17.87 17.07
CA SER A 150 -12.71 -18.09 18.37
C SER A 150 -12.59 -16.85 19.26
N LYS A 151 -11.41 -16.21 19.31
CA LYS A 151 -11.20 -14.94 20.03
C LYS A 151 -12.10 -13.83 19.47
N GLN A 152 -12.20 -13.65 18.16
CA GLN A 152 -13.07 -12.63 17.56
C GLN A 152 -14.56 -12.84 17.92
N ARG A 153 -15.05 -14.08 17.87
CA ARG A 153 -16.42 -14.37 18.31
C ARG A 153 -16.64 -14.09 19.79
N GLN A 154 -15.65 -14.37 20.64
CA GLN A 154 -15.74 -14.04 22.07
C GLN A 154 -15.80 -12.53 22.30
N PHE A 155 -15.06 -11.74 21.52
CA PHE A 155 -15.14 -10.27 21.57
C PHE A 155 -16.48 -9.72 21.11
N GLU A 156 -17.10 -10.27 20.05
CA GLU A 156 -18.42 -9.84 19.58
C GLU A 156 -19.56 -10.16 20.58
N ILE A 157 -19.39 -11.16 21.44
CA ILE A 157 -20.41 -11.53 22.46
C ILE A 157 -20.24 -10.71 23.75
N ALA A 158 -19.07 -10.12 23.98
CA ALA A 158 -18.75 -9.35 25.19
C ALA A 158 -19.06 -7.84 25.08
N VAL A 159 -19.65 -7.40 23.97
CA VAL A 159 -20.14 -6.03 23.72
C VAL A 159 -21.66 -6.06 23.61
#